data_AF-A0A699KCT3-F1
#
_entry.id   AF-A0A699KCT3-F1
#
_cell.length_a   1.000
_cell.length_b   1.000
_cell.length_c   1.000
_cell.angle_alpha   90.00
_cell.angle_beta   90.00
_cell.angle_gamma   90.00
#
_symmetry.space_group_name_H-M   'P 1'
#
loop_
_entity.id
_entity.type
_entity.pdbx_description
1 polymer ?
#
loop_
_entity_poly.entity_id
_entity_poly.type
_entity_poly.pdbx_seq_one_letter_code
_entity_poly.pdbx_strand_id
1 'polypeptide(L)'
;MIHGRMRASKPKTMQDAMEIATKLRNKKISTLVECETKNNKRLDNTSKNNQNQQQPNKRQNTGRAYTARHVPGAAPVAWAPYRLAPSGMKDLSKQLKELSDKGIIRHSSSPWGAPVLFVKKKGGSFRMCIDYQELNKLTVKNRYPLPRIDDLFDQFQGSSVYSKIDLRSGYHQLRVREEDVPKTVFKTRYGHYEFQVMPFGLTNAPAVFMDLMNRVCKPYLDKFVIVFIDD
;
A
#
# COMPACT_ATOMS: atom_id res chain seq x y z
N MET A 1 8.47 -31.57 -38.12
CA MET A 1 7.12 -31.03 -38.45
C MET A 1 6.10 -31.71 -37.57
N ILE A 2 5.48 -30.97 -36.65
CA ILE A 2 4.17 -31.31 -36.06
C ILE A 2 3.41 -30.00 -36.07
N HIS A 3 2.46 -29.88 -37.00
CA HIS A 3 1.57 -28.73 -37.12
C HIS A 3 0.48 -28.83 -36.04
N GLY A 4 0.53 -27.95 -35.05
CA GLY A 4 -0.51 -27.84 -34.02
C GLY A 4 -1.01 -26.40 -33.92
N ARG A 5 -1.92 -25.99 -34.82
CA ARG A 5 -2.59 -24.69 -34.75
C ARG A 5 -3.74 -24.79 -33.75
N MET A 6 -3.49 -24.49 -32.48
CA MET A 6 -4.59 -24.30 -31.52
C MET A 6 -5.34 -23.02 -31.89
N ARG A 7 -6.55 -23.15 -32.45
CA ARG A 7 -7.50 -22.04 -32.49
C ARG A 7 -8.01 -21.82 -31.06
N ALA A 8 -7.63 -20.71 -30.44
CA ALA A 8 -8.34 -20.24 -29.25
C ALA A 8 -9.73 -19.77 -29.69
N SER A 9 -10.78 -20.42 -29.22
CA SER A 9 -12.16 -19.92 -29.35
C SER A 9 -12.27 -18.58 -28.62
N LYS A 10 -12.96 -17.61 -29.24
CA LYS A 10 -13.29 -16.34 -28.58
C LYS A 10 -14.11 -16.65 -27.31
N PRO A 11 -13.73 -16.10 -26.13
CA PRO A 11 -14.46 -16.36 -24.89
C PRO A 11 -15.86 -15.75 -24.97
N LYS A 12 -16.87 -16.50 -24.54
CA LYS A 12 -18.28 -16.04 -24.54
C LYS A 12 -18.69 -15.41 -23.22
N THR A 13 -17.92 -15.60 -22.14
CA THR A 13 -18.21 -15.08 -20.78
C THR A 13 -16.92 -14.76 -19.99
N MET A 14 -17.01 -13.98 -18.90
CA MET A 14 -15.85 -13.60 -18.05
C MET A 14 -15.14 -14.79 -17.40
N GLN A 15 -15.86 -15.86 -17.06
CA GLN A 15 -15.26 -17.03 -16.41
C GLN A 15 -14.31 -17.76 -17.35
N ASP A 16 -14.67 -17.89 -18.63
CA ASP A 16 -13.81 -18.48 -19.66
C ASP A 16 -12.54 -17.66 -19.88
N ALA A 17 -12.67 -16.33 -19.93
CA ALA A 17 -11.52 -15.44 -20.11
C ALA A 17 -10.56 -15.48 -18.91
N MET A 18 -11.09 -15.49 -17.69
CA MET A 18 -10.30 -15.65 -16.46
C MET A 18 -9.63 -17.02 -16.37
N GLU A 19 -10.31 -18.10 -16.76
CA GLU A 19 -9.76 -19.46 -16.72
C GLU A 19 -8.66 -19.66 -17.77
N ILE A 20 -8.86 -19.13 -18.99
CA ILE A 20 -7.86 -19.14 -20.07
C ILE A 20 -6.64 -18.30 -19.66
N ALA A 21 -6.84 -17.12 -19.09
CA ALA A 21 -5.74 -16.28 -18.60
C ALA A 21 -4.98 -16.94 -17.43
N THR A 22 -5.69 -17.62 -16.53
CA THR A 22 -5.09 -18.34 -15.39
C THR A 22 -4.30 -19.57 -15.86
N LYS A 23 -4.82 -20.33 -16.84
CA LYS A 23 -4.11 -21.46 -17.48
C LYS A 23 -2.86 -21.00 -18.23
N LEU A 24 -2.94 -19.89 -18.97
CA LEU A 24 -1.78 -19.30 -19.67
C LEU A 24 -0.73 -18.76 -18.69
N ARG A 25 -1.16 -18.15 -17.58
CA ARG A 25 -0.27 -17.64 -16.52
C ARG A 25 0.47 -18.76 -15.79
N ASN A 26 -0.22 -19.84 -15.42
CA ASN A 26 0.41 -20.98 -14.71
C ASN A 26 1.41 -21.74 -15.59
N LYS A 27 1.13 -21.88 -16.90
CA LYS A 27 2.07 -22.48 -17.86
C LYS A 27 3.33 -21.64 -18.05
N LYS A 28 3.20 -20.30 -17.98
CA LYS A 28 4.32 -19.35 -18.09
C LYS A 28 5.11 -19.22 -16.78
N ILE A 29 4.46 -19.37 -15.62
CA ILE A 29 5.13 -19.40 -14.30
C ILE A 29 5.96 -20.68 -14.12
N SER A 30 5.45 -21.86 -14.53
CA SER A 30 6.23 -23.11 -14.46
C SER A 30 7.53 -23.04 -15.25
N THR A 31 7.52 -22.41 -16.42
CA THR A 31 8.70 -22.24 -17.28
C THR A 31 9.66 -21.16 -16.77
N LEU A 32 9.17 -20.15 -16.04
CA LEU A 32 10.00 -19.13 -15.39
C LEU A 32 10.63 -19.62 -14.08
N VAL A 33 9.91 -20.40 -13.28
CA VAL A 33 10.41 -20.99 -12.01
C VAL A 33 11.56 -21.97 -12.26
N GLU A 34 11.55 -22.71 -13.37
CA GLU A 34 12.67 -23.56 -13.81
C GLU A 34 13.92 -22.77 -14.27
N CYS A 35 13.74 -21.53 -14.74
CA CYS A 35 14.84 -20.62 -15.08
C CYS A 35 15.38 -19.87 -13.84
N GLU A 36 14.52 -19.51 -12.88
CA GLU A 36 14.91 -18.84 -11.64
C GLU A 36 15.71 -19.75 -10.69
N THR A 37 15.42 -21.06 -10.67
CA THR A 37 16.21 -22.03 -9.88
C THR A 37 17.66 -22.19 -10.38
N LYS A 38 17.92 -21.91 -11.67
CA LYS A 38 19.28 -21.90 -12.25
C LYS A 38 20.03 -20.60 -11.96
N ASN A 39 19.33 -19.46 -11.83
CA ASN A 39 19.96 -18.17 -11.52
C ASN A 39 20.23 -17.96 -10.03
N ASN A 40 19.40 -18.50 -9.12
CA ASN A 40 19.64 -18.37 -7.67
C ASN A 40 20.92 -19.09 -7.19
N LYS A 41 21.37 -20.16 -7.86
CA LYS A 41 22.66 -20.80 -7.55
C LYS A 41 23.89 -19.97 -7.93
N ARG A 42 23.73 -18.90 -8.73
CA ARG A 42 24.84 -18.01 -9.14
C ARG A 42 24.96 -16.74 -8.29
N LEU A 43 23.92 -16.36 -7.54
CA LEU A 43 23.91 -15.12 -6.74
C LEU A 43 24.37 -15.30 -5.29
N ASP A 44 24.41 -16.52 -4.76
CA ASP A 44 24.91 -16.80 -3.40
C ASP A 44 26.43 -16.58 -3.23
N ASN A 45 27.19 -16.46 -4.33
CA ASN A 45 28.64 -16.24 -4.27
C ASN A 45 29.07 -14.76 -4.30
N THR A 46 28.15 -13.80 -4.42
CA THR A 46 28.49 -12.37 -4.58
C THR A 46 28.10 -11.49 -3.37
N SER A 47 27.52 -12.07 -2.31
CA SER A 47 26.99 -11.34 -1.14
C SER A 47 28.02 -10.89 -0.09
N LYS A 48 29.32 -10.76 -0.42
CA LYS A 48 30.33 -10.25 0.54
C LYS A 48 30.81 -8.81 0.35
N ASN A 49 30.38 -8.08 -0.69
CA ASN A 49 31.01 -6.78 -1.01
C ASN A 49 30.04 -5.61 -1.25
N ASN A 50 29.03 -5.40 -0.40
CA ASN A 50 28.26 -4.14 -0.41
C ASN A 50 27.75 -3.72 0.98
N GLN A 51 28.61 -3.81 2.00
CA GLN A 51 28.46 -3.00 3.21
C GLN A 51 29.26 -1.71 3.03
N ASN A 52 28.67 -0.73 2.33
CA ASN A 52 28.92 0.72 2.49
C ASN A 52 28.35 1.49 1.30
N GLN A 53 27.02 1.67 1.29
CA GLN A 53 26.42 2.85 0.69
C GLN A 53 25.34 3.35 1.64
N GLN A 54 25.77 4.11 2.65
CA GLN A 54 24.89 5.10 3.28
C GLN A 54 24.47 6.08 2.17
N GLN A 55 23.17 6.33 2.04
CA GLN A 55 22.68 7.47 1.28
C GLN A 55 22.43 8.63 2.25
N PRO A 56 23.29 9.68 2.28
CA PRO A 56 22.87 10.98 2.76
C PRO A 56 22.11 11.63 1.60
N ASN A 57 20.81 11.90 1.74
CA ASN A 57 20.16 12.87 0.86
C ASN A 57 18.83 13.36 1.44
N LYS A 58 18.84 14.61 1.91
CA LYS A 58 17.65 15.46 1.99
C LYS A 58 17.13 15.69 0.57
N ARG A 59 16.39 14.73 0.01
CA ARG A 59 15.55 15.02 -1.16
C ARG A 59 14.32 15.76 -0.65
N GLN A 60 14.30 17.07 -0.88
CA GLN A 60 13.07 17.84 -0.83
C GLN A 60 12.16 17.33 -1.95
N ASN A 61 11.43 16.23 -1.70
CA ASN A 61 10.28 15.90 -2.52
C ASN A 61 9.23 16.98 -2.23
N THR A 62 9.18 18.00 -3.08
CA THR A 62 8.07 18.96 -3.21
C THR A 62 6.80 18.28 -3.79
N GLY A 63 6.60 17.00 -3.48
CA GLY A 63 5.37 16.26 -3.70
C GLY A 63 4.46 16.53 -2.51
N ARG A 64 3.27 17.08 -2.79
CA ARG A 64 2.24 17.47 -1.82
C ARG A 64 2.11 16.46 -0.66
N ALA A 65 2.30 16.93 0.57
CA ALA A 65 2.11 16.12 1.76
C ALA A 65 0.62 15.87 2.04
N TYR A 66 0.29 14.73 2.65
CA TYR A 66 -1.05 14.45 3.15
C TYR A 66 -1.46 15.52 4.16
N THR A 67 -2.67 16.03 3.98
CA THR A 67 -3.24 17.12 4.78
C THR A 67 -4.52 16.65 5.46
N ALA A 68 -4.53 16.67 6.80
CA ALA A 68 -5.66 16.24 7.62
C ALA A 68 -6.54 17.45 7.98
N ARG A 69 -7.43 17.85 7.06
CA ARG A 69 -8.46 18.86 7.35
C ARG A 69 -9.52 18.26 8.27
N HIS A 70 -9.66 18.81 9.46
CA HIS A 70 -10.74 18.47 10.38
C HIS A 70 -11.86 19.52 10.31
N VAL A 71 -13.05 19.16 10.78
CA VAL A 71 -14.14 20.12 10.97
C VAL A 71 -13.70 21.24 11.94
N PRO A 72 -14.09 22.51 11.69
CA PRO A 72 -13.73 23.62 12.58
C PRO A 72 -14.17 23.33 14.03
N GLY A 73 -13.29 23.59 14.99
CA GLY A 73 -13.58 23.36 16.42
C GLY A 73 -13.45 21.90 16.88
N ALA A 74 -12.97 20.97 16.04
CA ALA A 74 -12.74 19.60 16.45
C ALA A 74 -11.68 19.49 17.57
N ALA A 75 -12.08 18.95 18.71
CA ALA A 75 -11.17 18.63 19.80
C ALA A 75 -10.36 17.34 19.51
N PRO A 76 -9.14 17.20 20.09
CA PRO A 76 -8.40 15.95 20.02
C PRO A 76 -9.19 14.78 20.59
N VAL A 77 -9.16 13.66 19.87
CA VAL A 77 -9.80 12.42 20.30
C VAL A 77 -8.76 11.40 20.69
N ALA A 78 -8.95 10.78 21.85
CA ALA A 78 -8.02 9.81 22.41
C ALA A 78 -8.76 8.65 23.09
N TRP A 79 -8.50 7.43 22.65
CA TRP A 79 -9.14 6.22 23.18
C TRP A 79 -8.13 5.29 23.84
N ALA A 80 -8.60 4.53 24.82
CA ALA A 80 -7.78 3.55 25.50
C ALA A 80 -7.35 2.41 24.54
N PRO A 81 -6.09 1.93 24.62
CA PRO A 81 -5.66 0.76 23.85
C PRO A 81 -6.50 -0.48 24.17
N TYR A 82 -6.79 -1.28 23.16
CA TYR A 82 -7.46 -2.56 23.35
C TYR A 82 -6.59 -3.57 24.10
N ARG A 83 -7.24 -4.52 24.79
CA ARG A 83 -6.54 -5.62 25.45
C ARG A 83 -5.92 -6.54 24.40
N LEU A 84 -4.62 -6.77 24.52
CA LEU A 84 -3.87 -7.69 23.66
C LEU A 84 -3.48 -8.96 24.42
N ALA A 85 -3.60 -10.11 23.75
CA ALA A 85 -3.05 -11.38 24.22
C ALA A 85 -1.50 -11.36 24.19
N PRO A 86 -0.81 -12.23 24.94
CA PRO A 86 0.66 -12.25 24.99
C PRO A 86 1.34 -12.38 23.62
N SER A 87 0.79 -13.19 22.71
CA SER A 87 1.29 -13.31 21.33
C SER A 87 1.18 -11.99 20.57
N GLY A 88 0.05 -11.29 20.67
CA GLY A 88 -0.16 -9.97 20.08
C GLY A 88 0.78 -8.90 20.66
N MET A 89 1.17 -9.01 21.93
CA MET A 89 2.15 -8.11 22.56
C MET A 89 3.56 -8.27 21.97
N LYS A 90 3.98 -9.50 21.67
CA LYS A 90 5.27 -9.78 21.02
C LYS A 90 5.30 -9.22 19.60
N ASP A 91 4.22 -9.45 18.84
CA ASP A 91 4.10 -8.92 17.48
C ASP A 91 4.01 -7.39 17.44
N LEU A 92 3.35 -6.78 18.43
CA LEU A 92 3.31 -5.33 18.57
C LEU A 92 4.70 -4.74 18.76
N SER A 93 5.47 -5.24 19.72
CA SER A 93 6.82 -4.75 19.98
C SER A 93 7.72 -4.89 18.74
N LYS A 94 7.64 -6.03 18.05
CA LYS A 94 8.37 -6.27 16.81
C LYS A 94 8.00 -5.26 15.72
N GLN A 95 6.72 -5.07 15.44
CA GLN A 95 6.26 -4.16 14.38
C GLN A 95 6.55 -2.70 14.71
N LEU A 96 6.44 -2.29 15.98
CA LEU A 96 6.85 -0.95 16.43
C LEU A 96 8.33 -0.71 16.15
N LYS A 97 9.20 -1.65 16.53
CA LYS A 97 10.64 -1.53 16.27
C LYS A 97 10.93 -1.41 14.77
N GLU A 98 10.33 -2.27 13.94
CA GLU A 98 10.52 -2.23 12.49
C GLU A 98 10.06 -0.91 11.85
N LEU A 99 8.97 -0.32 12.33
CA LEU A 99 8.47 0.96 11.82
C LEU A 99 9.33 2.13 12.30
N SER A 100 9.79 2.11 13.55
CA SER A 100 10.69 3.12 14.10
C SER A 100 12.07 3.09 13.43
N ASP A 101 12.65 1.91 13.23
CA ASP A 101 13.95 1.73 12.55
C ASP A 101 13.90 2.24 11.11
N LYS A 102 12.73 2.19 10.46
CA LYS A 102 12.51 2.73 9.11
C LYS A 102 12.20 4.23 9.07
N GLY A 103 12.07 4.89 10.23
CA GLY A 103 11.63 6.28 10.32
C GLY A 103 10.21 6.51 9.82
N ILE A 104 9.34 5.48 9.85
CA ILE A 104 7.92 5.62 9.49
C ILE A 104 7.13 6.22 10.65
N ILE A 105 7.51 5.84 11.88
CA ILE A 105 6.91 6.36 13.12
C ILE A 105 7.99 6.96 14.03
N ARG A 106 7.56 7.87 14.91
CA ARG A 106 8.37 8.38 16.04
C ARG A 106 7.53 8.46 17.31
N HIS A 107 8.19 8.58 18.46
CA HIS A 107 7.51 8.87 19.72
C HIS A 107 6.78 10.21 19.64
N SER A 108 5.60 10.28 20.27
CA SER A 108 4.77 11.48 20.31
C SER A 108 4.32 11.84 21.72
N SER A 109 4.11 13.13 21.96
CA SER A 109 3.48 13.69 23.16
C SER A 109 2.12 14.36 22.85
N SER A 110 1.56 14.08 21.68
CA SER A 110 0.30 14.65 21.22
C SER A 110 -0.89 14.26 22.10
N PRO A 111 -1.90 15.13 22.25
CA PRO A 111 -3.14 14.80 22.95
C PRO A 111 -4.04 13.82 22.17
N TRP A 112 -3.80 13.63 20.88
CA TRP A 112 -4.53 12.65 20.05
C TRP A 112 -4.13 11.22 20.40
N GLY A 113 -4.97 10.25 20.07
CA GLY A 113 -4.53 8.86 20.15
C GLY A 113 -5.57 7.82 19.76
N ALA A 114 -5.37 7.22 18.60
CA ALA A 114 -6.13 6.06 18.15
C ALA A 114 -5.60 4.75 18.75
N PRO A 115 -6.46 3.77 19.08
CA PRO A 115 -6.02 2.49 19.60
C PRO A 115 -5.50 1.58 18.47
N VAL A 116 -4.61 0.65 18.82
CA VAL A 116 -4.10 -0.37 17.90
C VAL A 116 -5.01 -1.60 17.88
N LEU A 117 -5.30 -2.10 16.68
CA LEU A 117 -6.00 -3.35 16.41
C LEU A 117 -5.08 -4.32 15.67
N PHE A 118 -5.29 -5.62 15.86
CA PHE A 118 -4.58 -6.66 15.11
C PHE A 118 -5.53 -7.49 14.26
N VAL A 119 -5.19 -7.62 12.98
CA VAL A 119 -5.91 -8.46 12.02
C VAL A 119 -5.05 -9.68 11.71
N LYS A 120 -5.61 -10.88 11.86
CA LYS A 120 -4.94 -12.12 11.45
C LYS A 120 -4.87 -12.20 9.93
N LYS A 121 -3.67 -12.41 9.38
CA LYS A 121 -3.48 -12.77 7.98
C LYS A 121 -3.77 -14.25 7.78
N LYS A 122 -4.05 -14.66 6.53
CA LYS A 122 -4.25 -16.07 6.16
C LYS A 122 -3.07 -16.99 6.56
N GLY A 123 -1.85 -16.46 6.59
CA GLY A 123 -0.64 -17.18 7.02
C GLY A 123 -0.37 -17.16 8.53
N GLY A 124 -1.36 -16.88 9.38
CA GLY A 124 -1.24 -16.91 10.84
C GLY A 124 -0.51 -15.71 11.49
N SER A 125 0.25 -14.93 10.72
CA SER A 125 0.86 -13.68 11.21
C SER A 125 -0.16 -12.56 11.41
N PHE A 126 0.12 -11.63 12.31
CA PHE A 126 -0.74 -10.48 12.59
C PHE A 126 -0.33 -9.23 11.81
N ARG A 127 -1.31 -8.46 11.33
CA ARG A 127 -1.12 -7.12 10.78
C ARG A 127 -1.55 -6.10 11.85
N MET A 128 -0.64 -5.21 12.23
CA MET A 128 -0.98 -4.05 13.04
C MET A 128 -1.80 -3.06 12.20
N CYS A 129 -2.96 -2.68 12.70
CA CYS A 129 -3.85 -1.67 12.12
C CYS A 129 -4.14 -0.62 13.20
N ILE A 130 -4.34 0.62 12.79
CA ILE A 130 -4.73 1.69 13.71
C ILE A 130 -6.21 1.98 13.50
N ASP A 131 -6.96 2.05 14.58
CA ASP A 131 -8.39 2.35 14.52
C ASP A 131 -8.62 3.86 14.45
N TYR A 132 -8.59 4.40 13.23
CA TYR A 132 -8.87 5.81 12.98
C TYR A 132 -10.36 6.13 12.82
N GLN A 133 -11.29 5.26 13.21
CA GLN A 133 -12.73 5.52 13.01
C GLN A 133 -13.19 6.87 13.57
N GLU A 134 -12.78 7.22 14.79
CA GLU A 134 -13.18 8.48 15.41
C GLU A 134 -12.46 9.68 14.80
N LEU A 135 -11.17 9.54 14.47
CA LEU A 135 -10.44 10.56 13.72
C LEU A 135 -11.10 10.83 12.36
N ASN A 136 -11.55 9.78 11.69
CA ASN A 136 -12.19 9.82 10.39
C ASN A 136 -13.54 10.54 10.41
N LYS A 137 -14.30 10.45 11.52
CA LYS A 137 -15.55 11.22 11.70
C LYS A 137 -15.30 12.71 11.76
N LEU A 138 -14.19 13.13 12.35
CA LEU A 138 -13.79 14.54 12.45
C LEU A 138 -13.12 15.08 11.18
N THR A 139 -12.71 14.19 10.27
CA THR A 139 -12.02 14.57 9.05
C THR A 139 -13.00 15.01 7.97
N VAL A 140 -12.73 16.16 7.35
CA VAL A 140 -13.47 16.62 6.17
C VAL A 140 -13.17 15.67 5.01
N LYS A 141 -14.20 14.93 4.58
CA LYS A 141 -14.07 13.91 3.53
C LYS A 141 -13.72 14.54 2.19
N ASN A 142 -12.67 14.04 1.55
CA ASN A 142 -12.29 14.40 0.20
C ASN A 142 -13.15 13.59 -0.79
N ARG A 143 -14.05 14.26 -1.50
CA ARG A 143 -14.88 13.66 -2.56
C ARG A 143 -14.14 13.62 -3.90
N TYR A 144 -12.95 13.02 -3.89
CA TYR A 144 -12.19 12.82 -5.12
C TYR A 144 -12.96 11.88 -6.05
N PRO A 145 -13.10 12.20 -7.36
CA PRO A 145 -13.85 11.36 -8.28
C PRO A 145 -13.08 10.06 -8.52
N LEU A 146 -13.61 8.97 -8.00
CA LEU A 146 -13.12 7.64 -8.34
C LEU A 146 -13.67 7.26 -9.72
N PRO A 147 -12.83 6.76 -10.65
CA PRO A 147 -13.31 6.31 -11.95
C PRO A 147 -14.26 5.13 -11.77
N ARG A 148 -15.29 5.04 -12.61
CA ARG A 148 -16.17 3.86 -12.59
C ARG A 148 -15.43 2.68 -13.19
N ILE A 149 -15.71 1.50 -12.68
CA ILE A 149 -15.07 0.27 -13.14
C ILE A 149 -15.33 0.05 -14.63
N ASP A 150 -16.54 0.36 -15.11
CA ASP A 150 -16.91 0.25 -16.53
C ASP A 150 -16.07 1.19 -17.40
N ASP A 151 -15.86 2.44 -16.98
CA ASP A 151 -15.00 3.41 -17.67
C ASP A 151 -13.57 2.88 -17.83
N LEU A 152 -13.07 2.17 -16.81
CA LEU A 152 -11.74 1.55 -16.87
C LEU A 152 -11.68 0.39 -17.86
N PHE A 153 -12.73 -0.43 -17.95
CA PHE A 153 -12.80 -1.55 -18.89
C PHE A 153 -12.90 -1.08 -20.34
N ASP A 154 -13.62 0.01 -20.60
CA ASP A 154 -13.72 0.59 -21.94
C ASP A 154 -12.35 1.07 -22.44
N GLN A 155 -11.54 1.65 -21.56
CA GLN A 155 -10.15 2.02 -21.90
C GLN A 155 -9.25 0.81 -22.20
N PHE A 156 -9.56 -0.36 -21.62
CA PHE A 156 -8.82 -1.59 -21.89
C PHE A 156 -9.21 -2.24 -23.23
N GLN A 157 -10.36 -1.89 -23.82
CA GLN A 157 -10.81 -2.50 -25.07
C GLN A 157 -9.78 -2.29 -26.19
N GLY A 158 -9.47 -3.37 -26.92
CA GLY A 158 -8.48 -3.36 -28.00
C GLY A 158 -7.03 -3.63 -27.57
N SER A 159 -6.74 -3.63 -26.26
CA SER A 159 -5.42 -4.05 -25.76
C SER A 159 -5.27 -5.57 -25.76
N SER A 160 -4.11 -6.06 -26.21
CA SER A 160 -3.79 -7.50 -26.27
C SER A 160 -2.93 -7.99 -25.11
N VAL A 161 -2.28 -7.07 -24.39
CA VAL A 161 -1.38 -7.35 -23.27
C VAL A 161 -1.68 -6.40 -22.12
N TYR A 162 -1.78 -6.96 -20.91
CA TYR A 162 -2.04 -6.21 -19.69
C TYR A 162 -0.92 -6.48 -18.69
N SER A 163 -0.49 -5.42 -18.02
CA SER A 163 0.46 -5.46 -16.91
C SER A 163 -0.15 -4.73 -15.73
N LYS A 164 0.04 -5.29 -14.53
CA LYS A 164 -0.39 -4.69 -13.27
C LYS A 164 0.85 -4.36 -12.44
N ILE A 165 0.90 -3.18 -11.84
CA ILE A 165 2.01 -2.72 -11.00
C ILE A 165 1.47 -2.47 -9.60
N ASP A 166 1.80 -3.35 -8.65
CA ASP A 166 1.43 -3.14 -7.24
C ASP A 166 2.49 -2.30 -6.51
N LEU A 167 2.12 -1.12 -6.02
CA LEU A 167 3.01 -0.27 -5.22
C LEU A 167 3.10 -0.79 -3.78
N ARG A 168 4.25 -1.36 -3.41
CA ARG A 168 4.48 -1.91 -2.07
C ARG A 168 4.34 -0.80 -1.02
N SER A 169 3.33 -0.95 -0.16
CA SER A 169 3.03 0.03 0.91
C SER A 169 2.92 1.46 0.37
N GLY A 170 2.22 1.65 -0.75
CA GLY A 170 2.12 2.93 -1.47
C GLY A 170 1.86 4.13 -0.56
N TYR A 171 0.93 4.00 0.39
CA TYR A 171 0.62 5.10 1.33
C TYR A 171 1.80 5.54 2.20
N HIS A 172 2.64 4.60 2.65
CA HIS A 172 3.83 4.93 3.45
C HIS A 172 4.90 5.69 2.66
N GLN A 173 4.76 5.82 1.34
CA GLN A 173 5.67 6.63 0.51
C GLN A 173 5.29 8.12 0.54
N LEU A 174 4.05 8.46 0.93
CA LEU A 174 3.57 9.82 1.01
C LEU A 174 3.77 10.40 2.41
N ARG A 175 4.45 11.54 2.51
CA ARG A 175 4.64 12.22 3.81
C ARG A 175 3.35 12.85 4.31
N VAL A 176 3.14 12.84 5.62
CA VAL A 176 2.12 13.66 6.28
C VAL A 176 2.70 15.05 6.49
N ARG A 177 1.87 16.08 6.32
CA ARG A 177 2.28 17.47 6.57
C ARG A 177 2.60 17.63 8.06
N GLU A 178 3.68 18.32 8.40
CA GLU A 178 4.20 18.34 9.78
C GLU A 178 3.15 18.79 10.82
N GLU A 179 2.30 19.77 10.46
CA GLU A 179 1.20 20.24 11.33
C GLU A 179 0.09 19.18 11.57
N ASP A 180 0.00 18.18 10.70
CA ASP A 180 -0.98 17.11 10.75
C ASP A 180 -0.41 15.79 11.32
N VAL A 181 0.91 15.67 11.45
CA VAL A 181 1.57 14.50 12.03
C VAL A 181 1.01 14.17 13.43
N PRO A 182 0.82 15.13 14.35
CA PRO A 182 0.27 14.85 15.69
C PRO A 182 -1.16 14.28 15.68
N LYS A 183 -1.90 14.37 14.57
CA LYS A 183 -3.25 13.81 14.45
C LYS A 183 -3.23 12.30 14.15
N THR A 184 -2.11 11.81 13.61
CA THR A 184 -1.91 10.39 13.27
C THR A 184 -1.40 9.56 14.43
N VAL A 185 -1.55 10.08 15.65
CA VAL A 185 -1.03 9.42 16.85
C VAL A 185 -1.84 8.20 17.18
N PHE A 186 -1.14 7.15 17.56
CA PHE A 186 -1.73 5.94 18.08
C PHE A 186 -1.12 5.54 19.41
N LYS A 187 -1.97 4.94 20.25
CA LYS A 187 -1.64 4.56 21.62
C LYS A 187 -1.34 3.07 21.70
N THR A 188 -0.26 2.76 22.37
CA THR A 188 0.16 1.40 22.68
C THR A 188 0.45 1.28 24.18
N ARG A 189 0.68 0.06 24.66
CA ARG A 189 1.14 -0.13 26.05
C ARG A 189 2.54 0.42 26.31
N TYR A 190 3.34 0.63 25.26
CA TYR A 190 4.72 1.13 25.35
C TYR A 190 4.81 2.65 25.17
N GLY A 191 3.67 3.33 25.01
CA GLY A 191 3.59 4.77 24.81
C GLY A 191 2.85 5.16 23.53
N HIS A 192 2.94 6.44 23.19
CA HIS A 192 2.32 7.04 22.02
C HIS A 192 3.34 7.18 20.88
N TYR A 193 2.88 6.88 19.68
CA TYR A 193 3.67 7.00 18.46
C TYR A 193 2.85 7.74 17.41
N GLU A 194 3.52 8.47 16.53
CA GLU A 194 2.90 9.18 15.40
C GLU A 194 3.55 8.78 14.09
N PHE A 195 2.77 8.81 13.01
CA PHE A 195 3.23 8.49 11.68
C PHE A 195 3.76 9.74 10.96
N GLN A 196 4.97 9.65 10.41
CA GLN A 196 5.56 10.69 9.56
C GLN A 196 5.10 10.59 8.10
N VAL A 197 4.61 9.42 7.71
CA VAL A 197 4.08 9.08 6.38
C VAL A 197 2.64 8.61 6.50
N MET A 198 1.87 8.67 5.43
CA MET A 198 0.42 8.45 5.48
C MET A 198 0.11 7.01 5.93
N PRO A 199 -0.49 6.81 7.12
CA PRO A 199 -0.83 5.48 7.59
C PRO A 199 -2.09 4.94 6.89
N PHE A 200 -2.22 3.62 6.90
CA PHE A 200 -3.46 2.96 6.51
C PHE A 200 -4.60 3.31 7.49
N GLY A 201 -5.83 3.29 6.98
CA GLY A 201 -7.04 3.50 7.78
C GLY A 201 -7.55 4.94 7.82
N LEU A 202 -6.79 5.93 7.29
CA LEU A 202 -7.29 7.29 7.11
C LEU A 202 -8.29 7.36 5.96
N THR A 203 -9.41 8.05 6.16
CA THR A 203 -10.52 8.12 5.18
C THR A 203 -10.09 8.74 3.85
N ASN A 204 -9.21 9.74 3.89
CA ASN A 204 -8.77 10.45 2.69
C ASN A 204 -7.53 9.82 2.03
N ALA A 205 -6.97 8.73 2.58
CA ALA A 205 -5.73 8.16 2.05
C ALA A 205 -5.86 7.69 0.58
N PRO A 206 -6.88 6.92 0.17
CA PRO A 206 -7.03 6.50 -1.22
C PRO A 206 -7.20 7.70 -2.17
N ALA A 207 -8.01 8.69 -1.78
CA ALA A 207 -8.26 9.89 -2.58
C ALA A 207 -7.00 10.71 -2.82
N VAL A 208 -6.17 10.89 -1.78
CA VAL A 208 -4.91 11.63 -1.90
C VAL A 208 -3.89 10.84 -2.72
N PHE A 209 -3.83 9.52 -2.53
CA PHE A 209 -2.94 8.67 -3.31
C PHE A 209 -3.31 8.65 -4.80
N MET A 210 -4.60 8.59 -5.13
CA MET A 210 -5.08 8.69 -6.50
C MET A 210 -4.82 10.04 -7.15
N ASP A 211 -5.04 11.15 -6.43
CA ASP A 211 -4.67 12.49 -6.94
C ASP A 211 -3.17 12.58 -7.25
N LEU A 212 -2.33 11.99 -6.40
CA LEU A 212 -0.89 11.92 -6.64
C LEU A 212 -0.55 11.08 -7.88
N MET A 213 -1.06 9.85 -7.96
CA MET A 213 -0.79 8.96 -9.08
C MET A 213 -1.33 9.52 -10.39
N ASN A 214 -2.51 10.14 -10.41
CA ASN A 214 -3.03 10.78 -11.61
C ASN A 214 -2.16 11.94 -12.08
N ARG A 215 -1.53 12.69 -11.17
CA ARG A 215 -0.58 13.75 -11.55
C ARG A 215 0.73 13.19 -12.10
N VAL A 216 1.27 12.16 -11.46
CA VAL A 216 2.51 11.51 -11.89
C VAL A 216 2.33 10.83 -13.24
N CYS A 217 1.23 10.10 -13.40
CA CYS A 217 0.90 9.37 -14.63
C CYS A 217 0.17 10.24 -15.66
N LYS A 218 -0.08 11.53 -15.40
CA LYS A 218 -0.86 12.43 -16.28
C LYS A 218 -0.49 12.35 -17.77
N PRO A 219 0.79 12.24 -18.16
CA PRO A 219 1.16 12.12 -19.58
C PRO A 219 0.73 10.81 -20.25
N TYR A 220 0.43 9.79 -19.46
CA TYR A 220 0.14 8.42 -19.86
C TYR A 220 -1.31 7.97 -19.57
N LEU A 221 -2.03 8.74 -18.74
CA LEU A 221 -3.46 8.56 -18.52
C LEU A 221 -4.22 8.61 -19.84
N ASP A 222 -5.27 7.80 -19.95
CA ASP A 222 -6.14 7.66 -21.13
C ASP A 222 -5.41 7.21 -22.41
N LYS A 223 -4.14 6.77 -22.30
CA LYS A 223 -3.36 6.20 -23.41
C LYS A 223 -3.08 4.73 -23.20
N PHE A 224 -2.42 4.39 -22.09
CA PHE A 224 -2.07 3.01 -21.75
C PHE A 224 -1.91 2.77 -20.24
N VAL A 225 -2.02 3.82 -19.42
CA VAL A 225 -1.97 3.71 -17.95
C VAL A 225 -3.33 4.06 -17.39
N ILE A 226 -3.81 3.17 -16.55
CA ILE A 226 -4.98 3.37 -15.71
C ILE A 226 -4.50 3.30 -14.27
N VAL A 227 -5.01 4.20 -13.44
CA VAL A 227 -4.71 4.25 -12.01
C VAL A 227 -5.99 3.96 -11.25
N PHE A 228 -5.95 2.98 -10.37
CA PHE A 228 -7.07 2.62 -9.50
C PHE A 228 -6.60 2.34 -8.07
N ILE A 229 -6.78 3.32 -7.19
CA ILE A 229 -6.35 3.25 -5.79
C ILE A 229 -4.84 2.93 -5.74
N ASP A 230 -4.46 1.72 -5.38
CA ASP A 230 -3.07 1.28 -5.21
C ASP A 230 -2.52 0.51 -6.43
N ASP A 231 -3.33 0.38 -7.47
CA ASP A 231 -3.07 -0.39 -8.71
C ASP A 231 -2.95 0.50 -9.96
#